data_AF-A0A4P5W065-F1
#
_entry.id   AF-A0A4P5W065-F1
#
_cell.length_a   1.000
_cell.length_b   1.000
_cell.length_c   1.000
_cell.angle_alpha   90.00
_cell.angle_beta   90.00
_cell.angle_gamma   90.00
#
_symmetry.space_group_name_H-M   'P 1'
#
loop_
_entity.id
_entity.type
_entity.pdbx_description
1 polymer ?
#
loop_
_entity_poly.entity_id
_entity_poly.type
_entity_poly.pdbx_seq_one_letter_code
_entity_poly.pdbx_strand_id
1 'polypeptide(L)'
;MRALLLGTPGRAPFTGHFRGRVSSGGATLAWAGRLRWGSTPEEGWAAAELARDALAGVSGADRFALVDAAWAALRGVEHEDLSVILVANDAEGVVVAGSGLAEVRVDGKLVAEAAHPLYDEPGIRERPGYFHPDVAGQDWVGVPAGGRWPKEPVLAACGVRGAG
;
A
#
# COMPACT_ATOMS: atom_id res chain seq x y z
N MET A 1 12.32 5.34 -1.98
CA MET A 1 10.98 5.23 -1.37
C MET A 1 10.60 3.75 -1.29
N ARG A 2 9.95 3.36 -0.19
CA ARG A 2 9.37 2.03 0.03
C ARG A 2 7.93 2.20 0.51
N ALA A 3 7.07 1.30 0.08
CA ALA A 3 5.73 1.13 0.62
C ALA A 3 5.68 -0.18 1.41
N LEU A 4 5.11 -0.14 2.61
CA LEU A 4 4.93 -1.27 3.51
C LEU A 4 3.47 -1.28 3.96
N LEU A 5 2.88 -2.47 4.09
CA LEU A 5 1.60 -2.65 4.73
C LEU A 5 1.81 -3.54 5.95
N LEU A 6 1.37 -3.08 7.12
CA LEU A 6 1.49 -3.82 8.37
C LEU A 6 0.49 -4.97 8.42
N GLY A 7 0.93 -6.10 8.94
CA GLY A 7 0.12 -7.30 9.19
C GLY A 7 0.62 -8.02 10.44
N THR A 8 -0.17 -8.97 10.95
CA THR A 8 0.18 -9.72 12.15
C THR A 8 1.44 -10.57 11.90
N PRO A 9 2.53 -10.43 12.68
CA PRO A 9 3.76 -11.17 12.44
C PRO A 9 3.58 -12.68 12.72
N GLY A 10 3.47 -13.49 11.66
CA GLY A 10 3.58 -14.97 11.69
C GLY A 10 4.07 -15.61 10.38
N ARG A 11 5.30 -16.18 10.40
CA ARG A 11 6.02 -17.08 9.45
C ARG A 11 5.65 -17.14 7.93
N ALA A 12 6.69 -16.89 7.09
CA ALA A 12 6.76 -17.07 5.61
C ALA A 12 5.68 -16.26 4.85
N PRO A 13 5.80 -15.94 3.53
CA PRO A 13 5.08 -14.79 2.96
C PRO A 13 3.59 -14.92 3.23
N PHE A 14 3.13 -14.05 4.12
CA PHE A 14 1.86 -14.13 4.81
C PHE A 14 0.75 -14.22 3.75
N THR A 15 -0.11 -15.24 3.85
CA THR A 15 -1.22 -15.52 2.91
C THR A 15 -1.80 -14.22 2.36
N GLY A 16 -1.72 -14.02 1.04
CA GLY A 16 -2.33 -12.86 0.41
C GLY A 16 -1.52 -11.57 0.34
N HIS A 17 -0.34 -11.50 0.95
CA HIS A 17 0.45 -10.27 0.95
C HIS A 17 1.27 -10.12 -0.32
N PHE A 18 1.30 -8.89 -0.82
CA PHE A 18 2.10 -8.55 -1.99
C PHE A 18 2.75 -7.18 -1.83
N ARG A 19 3.87 -7.00 -2.52
CA ARG A 19 4.56 -5.72 -2.62
C ARG A 19 5.39 -5.68 -3.88
N GLY A 20 5.72 -4.47 -4.31
CA GLY A 20 6.55 -4.28 -5.47
C GLY A 20 6.84 -2.82 -5.73
N ARG A 21 7.51 -2.59 -6.85
CA ARG A 21 7.78 -1.26 -7.37
C ARG A 21 7.93 -1.29 -8.88
N VAL A 22 7.60 -0.18 -9.52
CA VAL A 22 7.85 0.08 -10.94
C VAL A 22 8.31 1.52 -11.11
N SER A 23 9.04 1.79 -12.17
CA SER A 23 9.41 3.15 -12.58
C SER A 23 9.01 3.35 -14.03
N SER A 24 8.35 4.46 -14.34
CA SER A 24 7.85 4.80 -15.67
C SER A 24 7.72 6.31 -15.80
N GLY A 25 8.04 6.87 -16.97
CA GLY A 25 7.86 8.31 -17.23
C GLY A 25 8.61 9.26 -16.28
N GLY A 26 9.69 8.81 -15.64
CA GLY A 26 10.39 9.62 -14.61
C GLY A 26 9.74 9.60 -13.23
N ALA A 27 8.60 8.93 -13.09
CA ALA A 27 7.95 8.64 -11.81
C ALA A 27 8.28 7.22 -11.34
N THR A 28 8.14 6.98 -10.04
CA THR A 28 8.24 5.65 -9.41
C THR A 28 7.01 5.40 -8.59
N LEU A 29 6.44 4.20 -8.70
CA LEU A 29 5.36 3.69 -7.88
C LEU A 29 5.90 2.55 -7.02
N ALA A 30 5.63 2.58 -5.72
CA ALA A 30 5.81 1.47 -4.80
C ALA A 30 4.45 1.07 -4.22
N TRP A 31 4.24 -0.21 -3.98
CA TRP A 31 3.00 -0.72 -3.40
C TRP A 31 3.26 -1.79 -2.35
N ALA A 32 2.32 -1.87 -1.43
CA ALA A 32 2.16 -3.01 -0.53
C ALA A 32 0.68 -3.24 -0.28
N GLY A 33 0.26 -4.50 -0.28
CA GLY A 33 -1.13 -4.87 -0.09
C GLY A 33 -1.30 -6.25 0.54
N ARG A 34 -2.54 -6.56 0.91
CA ARG A 34 -3.01 -7.88 1.33
C ARG A 34 -4.40 -8.13 0.75
N LEU A 35 -4.70 -9.35 0.38
CA LEU A 35 -6.03 -9.81 -0.03
C LEU A 35 -6.23 -11.28 0.39
N ARG A 36 -7.45 -11.79 0.37
CA ARG A 36 -7.80 -13.15 0.83
C ARG A 36 -7.29 -13.45 2.25
N TRP A 37 -7.44 -12.48 3.15
CA TRP A 37 -7.06 -12.66 4.56
C TRP A 37 -8.01 -13.67 5.21
N GLY A 38 -7.47 -14.82 5.61
CA GLY A 38 -8.24 -15.91 6.21
C GLY A 38 -8.60 -17.04 5.23
N SER A 39 -8.16 -16.95 3.97
CA SER A 39 -8.22 -18.06 3.02
C SER A 39 -7.13 -19.11 3.30
N THR A 40 -7.11 -20.16 2.48
CA THR A 40 -5.97 -21.07 2.45
C THR A 40 -4.69 -20.35 1.96
N PRO A 41 -3.48 -20.80 2.37
CA PRO A 41 -2.22 -20.25 1.88
C PRO A 41 -2.10 -20.22 0.36
N GLU A 42 -2.58 -21.25 -0.33
CA GLU A 42 -2.54 -21.40 -1.78
C GLU A 42 -3.41 -20.35 -2.48
N GLU A 43 -4.65 -20.14 -2.01
CA GLU A 43 -5.54 -19.11 -2.53
C GLU A 43 -4.96 -17.71 -2.32
N GLY A 44 -4.44 -17.43 -1.13
CA GLY A 44 -3.83 -16.13 -0.86
C GLY A 44 -2.56 -15.90 -1.67
N TRP A 45 -1.73 -16.92 -1.86
CA TRP A 45 -0.55 -16.83 -2.74
C TRP A 45 -0.95 -16.52 -4.19
N ALA A 46 -1.89 -17.28 -4.75
CA ALA A 46 -2.36 -17.07 -6.12
C ALA A 46 -2.93 -15.66 -6.30
N ALA A 47 -3.72 -15.19 -5.34
CA ALA A 47 -4.30 -13.86 -5.38
C ALA A 47 -3.24 -12.74 -5.26
N ALA A 48 -2.24 -12.93 -4.40
CA ALA A 48 -1.10 -12.02 -4.28
C ALA A 48 -0.27 -11.92 -5.56
N GLU A 49 0.01 -13.05 -6.22
CA GLU A 49 0.75 -13.05 -7.49
C GLU A 49 -0.06 -12.38 -8.61
N LEU A 50 -1.37 -12.63 -8.71
CA LEU A 50 -2.25 -11.93 -9.66
C LEU A 50 -2.20 -10.40 -9.46
N ALA A 51 -2.24 -9.93 -8.21
CA ALA A 51 -2.11 -8.50 -7.91
C ALA A 51 -0.72 -7.95 -8.28
N ARG A 52 0.36 -8.71 -8.06
CA ARG A 52 1.71 -8.31 -8.44
C ARG A 52 1.88 -8.22 -9.95
N ASP A 53 1.39 -9.20 -10.69
CA ASP A 53 1.49 -9.25 -12.14
C ASP A 53 0.69 -8.11 -12.78
N ALA A 54 -0.52 -7.85 -12.27
CA ALA A 54 -1.33 -6.70 -12.70
C ALA A 54 -0.60 -5.37 -12.49
N LEU A 55 0.09 -5.20 -11.36
CA LEU A 55 0.82 -3.98 -11.03
C LEU A 55 2.20 -3.87 -11.70
N ALA A 56 2.83 -4.98 -12.08
CA ALA A 56 4.15 -4.97 -12.72
C ALA A 56 4.13 -4.32 -14.12
N GLY A 57 2.98 -4.39 -14.81
CA GLY A 57 2.80 -3.86 -16.16
C GLY A 57 2.35 -2.40 -16.24
N VAL A 58 2.13 -1.72 -15.12
CA VAL A 58 1.57 -0.36 -15.13
C VAL A 58 2.61 0.66 -15.58
N SER A 59 2.15 1.64 -16.36
CA SER A 59 2.96 2.74 -16.86
C SER A 59 2.19 4.04 -16.76
N GLY A 60 2.89 5.16 -16.72
CA GLY A 60 2.31 6.49 -16.55
C GLY A 60 3.34 7.57 -16.85
N ALA A 61 2.85 8.73 -17.27
CA ALA A 61 3.70 9.88 -17.58
C ALA A 61 4.20 10.61 -16.32
N ASP A 62 3.45 10.52 -15.22
CA ASP A 62 3.75 11.15 -13.93
C ASP A 62 3.23 10.28 -12.76
N ARG A 63 3.41 10.77 -11.53
CA ARG A 63 3.00 10.05 -10.31
C ARG A 63 1.48 9.79 -10.24
N PHE A 64 0.64 10.69 -10.76
CA PHE A 64 -0.81 10.54 -10.73
C PHE A 64 -1.28 9.49 -11.72
N ALA A 65 -0.77 9.58 -12.96
CA ALA A 65 -1.05 8.61 -14.01
C ALA A 65 -0.62 7.20 -13.59
N LEU A 66 0.50 7.05 -12.88
CA LEU A 66 0.91 5.77 -12.31
C LEU A 66 -0.07 5.24 -11.27
N VAL A 67 -0.56 6.09 -10.36
CA VAL A 67 -1.57 5.66 -9.37
C VAL A 67 -2.88 5.29 -10.03
N ASP A 68 -3.35 6.08 -11.00
CA ASP A 68 -4.58 5.79 -11.75
C ASP A 68 -4.48 4.46 -12.51
N ALA A 69 -3.35 4.23 -13.20
CA ALA A 69 -3.09 2.98 -13.90
C ALA A 69 -3.03 1.78 -12.94
N ALA A 70 -2.37 1.94 -11.79
CA ALA A 70 -2.31 0.93 -10.74
C ALA A 70 -3.69 0.62 -10.15
N TRP A 71 -4.51 1.64 -9.90
CA TRP A 71 -5.87 1.47 -9.41
C TRP A 71 -6.75 0.75 -10.42
N ALA A 72 -6.64 1.12 -11.70
CA ALA A 72 -7.36 0.46 -12.78
C ALA A 72 -6.94 -1.01 -12.94
N ALA A 73 -5.65 -1.32 -12.80
CA ALA A 73 -5.15 -2.70 -12.85
C ALA A 73 -5.69 -3.53 -11.68
N LEU A 74 -5.69 -2.98 -10.46
CA LEU A 74 -6.20 -3.66 -9.27
C LEU A 74 -7.72 -3.93 -9.34
N ARG A 75 -8.51 -3.08 -10.02
CA ARG A 75 -9.94 -3.36 -10.24
C ARG A 75 -10.22 -4.67 -10.99
N GLY A 76 -9.24 -5.16 -11.76
CA GLY A 76 -9.32 -6.44 -12.46
C GLY A 76 -8.99 -7.66 -11.59
N VAL A 77 -8.55 -7.46 -10.35
CA VAL A 77 -8.21 -8.53 -9.40
C VAL A 77 -9.38 -8.66 -8.41
N GLU A 78 -9.94 -9.84 -8.16
CA GLU A 78 -11.06 -10.00 -7.22
C GLU A 78 -10.67 -9.55 -5.79
N HIS A 79 -11.45 -8.64 -5.16
CA HIS A 79 -10.89 -7.71 -4.17
C HIS A 79 -11.76 -7.35 -2.95
N GLU A 80 -12.78 -8.12 -2.55
CA GLU A 80 -13.68 -7.73 -1.43
C GLU A 80 -12.95 -7.41 -0.10
N ASP A 81 -11.77 -8.00 0.14
CA ASP A 81 -10.99 -7.82 1.36
C ASP A 81 -9.63 -7.15 1.12
N LEU A 82 -9.44 -6.50 -0.03
CA LEU A 82 -8.18 -5.84 -0.37
C LEU A 82 -7.89 -4.70 0.60
N SER A 83 -6.70 -4.74 1.22
CA SER A 83 -6.07 -3.56 1.80
C SER A 83 -4.79 -3.26 1.03
N VAL A 84 -4.60 -2.02 0.59
CA VAL A 84 -3.45 -1.64 -0.23
C VAL A 84 -3.03 -0.20 0.05
N ILE A 85 -1.73 0.03 0.04
CA ILE A 85 -1.13 1.36 -0.06
C ILE A 85 -0.31 1.43 -1.35
N LEU A 86 -0.56 2.48 -2.11
CA LEU A 86 0.14 2.88 -3.31
C LEU A 86 0.84 4.20 -3.01
N VAL A 87 2.13 4.29 -3.30
CA VAL A 87 2.90 5.51 -3.13
C VAL A 87 3.65 5.77 -4.40
N ALA A 88 3.34 6.88 -5.06
CA ALA A 88 4.06 7.31 -6.26
C ALA A 88 4.80 8.62 -6.01
N ASN A 89 5.97 8.76 -6.62
CA ASN A 89 6.77 9.96 -6.54
C ASN A 89 7.43 10.30 -7.87
N ASP A 90 7.63 11.59 -8.10
CA ASP A 90 8.39 12.15 -9.23
C ASP A 90 9.18 13.38 -8.74
N ALA A 91 9.64 14.25 -9.64
CA ALA A 91 10.38 15.46 -9.29
C ALA A 91 9.52 16.53 -8.58
N GLU A 92 8.20 16.48 -8.75
CA GLU A 92 7.25 17.47 -8.22
C GLU A 92 6.70 17.06 -6.84
N GLY A 93 6.84 15.80 -6.44
CA GLY A 93 6.54 15.37 -5.08
C GLY A 93 6.06 13.93 -4.96
N VAL A 94 5.21 13.68 -3.96
CA VAL A 94 4.67 12.37 -3.61
C VAL A 94 3.14 12.41 -3.66
N VAL A 95 2.54 11.29 -4.07
CA VAL A 95 1.12 11.01 -3.93
C VAL A 95 0.94 9.65 -3.28
N VAL A 96 -0.01 9.56 -2.37
CA VAL A 96 -0.41 8.32 -1.72
C VAL A 96 -1.85 8.02 -2.11
N ALA A 97 -2.13 6.77 -2.42
CA ALA A 97 -3.46 6.25 -2.57
C ALA A 97 -3.59 4.91 -1.84
N GLY A 98 -4.81 4.48 -1.55
CA GLY A 98 -5.02 3.23 -0.85
C GLY A 98 -6.48 2.93 -0.57
N SER A 99 -6.71 1.72 -0.08
CA SER A 99 -8.00 1.23 0.40
C SER A 99 -7.79 0.22 1.52
N GLY A 100 -8.82 0.00 2.35
CA GLY A 100 -8.73 -0.91 3.48
C GLY A 100 -7.70 -0.50 4.52
N LEU A 101 -7.42 0.80 4.66
CA LEU A 101 -6.43 1.34 5.59
C LEU A 101 -7.11 2.00 6.78
N ALA A 102 -6.57 1.79 7.98
CA ALA A 102 -6.93 2.52 9.18
C ALA A 102 -5.99 3.71 9.44
N GLU A 103 -4.72 3.57 9.08
CA GLU A 103 -3.71 4.61 9.24
C GLU A 103 -2.68 4.54 8.11
N VAL A 104 -2.08 5.68 7.77
CA VAL A 104 -0.85 5.73 6.98
C VAL A 104 0.17 6.58 7.71
N ARG A 105 1.39 6.08 7.78
CA ARG A 105 2.50 6.77 8.41
C ARG A 105 3.68 6.92 7.47
N VAL A 106 4.39 8.02 7.61
CA VAL A 106 5.68 8.26 6.96
C VAL A 106 6.73 8.53 8.02
N ASP A 107 7.81 7.75 8.00
CA ASP A 107 8.89 7.84 8.97
C ASP A 107 8.34 7.87 10.43
N GLY A 108 7.31 7.06 10.71
CA GLY A 108 6.64 6.93 12.01
C GLY A 108 5.52 7.95 12.32
N LYS A 109 5.35 9.01 11.52
CA LYS A 109 4.35 10.06 11.75
C LYS A 109 3.07 9.80 10.96
N LEU A 110 1.91 9.96 11.61
CA LEU A 110 0.61 9.89 10.95
C LEU A 110 0.49 11.01 9.91
N VAL A 111 0.03 10.68 8.70
CA VAL A 111 0.04 11.63 7.58
C VAL A 111 -1.31 12.27 7.30
N ALA A 112 -2.42 11.66 7.73
CA ALA A 112 -3.76 12.21 7.54
C ALA A 112 -4.65 11.95 8.77
N GLU A 113 -5.70 12.74 8.91
CA GLU A 113 -6.69 12.58 9.98
C GLU A 113 -7.61 11.38 9.74
N ALA A 114 -8.22 10.85 10.80
CA ALA A 114 -9.01 9.61 10.74
C ALA A 114 -10.18 9.64 9.74
N ALA A 115 -10.71 10.82 9.39
CA ALA A 115 -11.81 10.98 8.42
C ALA A 115 -11.33 11.10 6.96
N HIS A 116 -10.02 10.95 6.71
CA HIS A 116 -9.46 11.13 5.38
C HIS A 116 -9.93 10.03 4.41
N PRO A 117 -10.24 10.33 3.14
CA PRO A 117 -10.66 9.32 2.15
C PRO A 117 -9.67 8.18 1.90
N LEU A 118 -8.44 8.31 2.38
CA LEU A 118 -7.42 7.26 2.33
C LEU A 118 -7.74 6.11 3.30
N TYR A 119 -8.54 6.39 4.33
CA TYR A 119 -8.94 5.45 5.35
C TYR A 119 -10.36 4.96 5.07
N ASP A 120 -10.48 3.65 4.91
CA ASP A 120 -11.74 2.99 4.57
C ASP A 120 -11.74 1.52 4.96
N GLU A 121 -12.92 0.93 4.84
CA GLU A 121 -13.10 -0.51 4.76
C GLU A 121 -12.29 -1.15 3.61
N PRO A 122 -11.90 -2.43 3.75
CA PRO A 122 -11.29 -3.19 2.66
C PRO A 122 -12.17 -3.26 1.41
N GLY A 123 -11.52 -3.37 0.24
CA GLY A 123 -12.20 -3.37 -1.05
C GLY A 123 -11.56 -2.44 -2.07
N ILE A 124 -12.05 -2.44 -3.32
CA ILE A 124 -11.75 -1.37 -4.28
C ILE A 124 -12.97 -0.49 -4.53
N ARG A 125 -12.78 0.81 -4.34
CA ARG A 125 -13.72 1.86 -4.74
C ARG A 125 -13.60 2.21 -6.22
N GLU A 126 -14.62 2.91 -6.74
CA GLU A 126 -14.59 3.44 -8.10
C GLU A 126 -13.36 4.32 -8.37
N ARG A 127 -12.92 5.09 -7.36
CA ARG A 127 -11.73 5.95 -7.41
C ARG A 127 -10.86 5.78 -6.16
N PRO A 128 -9.53 5.91 -6.27
CA PRO A 128 -8.66 5.90 -5.11
C PRO A 128 -8.88 7.13 -4.22
N GLY A 129 -8.74 6.95 -2.91
CA GLY A 129 -8.56 8.08 -2.00
C GLY A 129 -7.15 8.64 -2.16
N TYR A 130 -7.01 9.82 -2.76
CA TYR A 130 -5.72 10.49 -2.93
C TYR A 130 -5.33 11.29 -1.70
N PHE A 131 -4.04 11.27 -1.39
CA PHE A 131 -3.42 12.13 -0.40
C PHE A 131 -2.12 12.71 -0.94
N HIS A 132 -1.94 14.02 -0.78
CA HIS A 132 -0.75 14.77 -1.19
C HIS A 132 -0.02 15.27 0.06
N PRO A 133 0.96 14.51 0.56
CA PRO A 133 1.75 14.94 1.69
C PRO A 133 2.68 16.09 1.31
N ASP A 134 2.73 17.12 2.16
CA ASP A 134 3.80 18.13 2.16
C ASP A 134 5.14 17.58 2.73
N VAL A 135 5.19 16.28 3.00
CA VAL A 135 6.33 15.59 3.61
C VAL A 135 6.96 14.63 2.60
N ALA A 136 8.25 14.81 2.37
CA ALA A 136 9.07 13.80 1.73
C ALA A 136 9.51 12.77 2.78
N GLY A 137 9.41 11.49 2.47
CA GLY A 137 9.84 10.43 3.38
C GLY A 137 10.22 9.16 2.64
N GLN A 138 10.98 8.30 3.31
CA GLN A 138 11.54 7.10 2.69
C GLN A 138 10.66 5.87 2.92
N ASP A 139 10.05 5.77 4.10
CA ASP A 139 9.31 4.61 4.54
C ASP A 139 7.84 4.98 4.78
N TRP A 140 7.00 4.59 3.81
CA TRP A 140 5.54 4.74 3.89
C TRP A 140 4.92 3.45 4.38
N VAL A 141 4.14 3.52 5.45
CA VAL A 141 3.60 2.35 6.14
C VAL A 141 2.09 2.51 6.30
N GLY A 142 1.33 1.67 5.61
CA GLY A 142 -0.11 1.52 5.84
C GLY A 142 -0.38 0.55 6.99
N VAL A 143 -1.32 0.90 7.86
CA VAL A 143 -1.98 -0.03 8.79
C VAL A 143 -3.31 -0.38 8.17
N PRO A 144 -3.61 -1.65 7.91
CA PRO A 144 -4.89 -2.00 7.32
C PRO A 144 -6.02 -1.94 8.37
N ALA A 145 -7.26 -1.86 7.91
CA ALA A 145 -8.45 -1.87 8.76
C ALA A 145 -8.44 -3.07 9.74
N GLY A 146 -8.78 -2.80 11.00
CA GLY A 146 -8.68 -3.77 12.11
C GLY A 146 -7.24 -4.05 12.60
N GLY A 147 -6.23 -3.56 11.90
CA GLY A 147 -4.83 -3.59 12.34
C GLY A 147 -4.53 -2.55 13.41
N ARG A 148 -3.34 -2.64 14.01
CA ARG A 148 -2.82 -1.65 14.97
C ARG A 148 -1.36 -1.38 14.68
N TRP A 149 -0.94 -0.14 14.92
CA TRP A 149 0.48 0.20 14.87
C TRP A 149 1.28 -0.64 15.88
N PRO A 150 2.34 -1.35 15.45
CA PRO A 150 3.14 -2.17 16.34
C PRO A 150 3.91 -1.32 17.35
N LYS A 151 4.31 -1.94 18.47
CA LYS A 151 5.21 -1.32 19.45
C LYS A 151 6.63 -1.19 18.85
N GLU A 152 7.39 -0.20 19.32
CA GLU A 152 8.78 0.10 18.95
C GLU A 152 9.69 -1.13 18.69
N PRO A 153 9.77 -2.14 19.60
CA PRO A 153 10.64 -3.30 19.36
C PRO A 153 10.28 -4.10 18.10
N VAL A 154 8.99 -4.12 17.74
CA VAL A 154 8.50 -4.83 16.55
C VAL A 154 8.76 -3.99 15.29
N LEU A 155 8.62 -2.67 15.37
CA LEU A 155 8.96 -1.76 14.26
C LEU A 155 10.42 -1.91 13.85
N ALA A 156 11.33 -1.91 14.82
CA ALA A 156 12.75 -2.12 14.60
C ALA A 156 13.03 -3.47 13.90
N ALA A 157 12.36 -4.55 14.34
CA ALA A 157 12.48 -5.87 13.72
C ALA A 157 11.90 -5.92 12.29
N CYS A 158 10.88 -5.12 11.99
CA CYS A 158 10.28 -4.99 10.66
C CYS A 158 11.05 -4.03 9.75
N GLY A 159 12.14 -3.42 10.23
CA GLY A 159 12.92 -2.43 9.47
C GLY A 159 12.16 -1.12 9.22
N VAL A 160 11.09 -0.87 9.98
CA VAL A 160 10.35 0.40 9.99
C VAL A 160 11.05 1.31 10.98
N ARG A 161 11.46 2.51 10.54
CA ARG A 161 12.07 3.51 11.42
C ARG A 161 10.98 4.26 12.17
N GLY A 162 11.01 4.19 13.51
CA GLY A 162 10.20 5.07 14.37
C GLY A 162 10.65 6.53 14.21
N ALA A 163 9.73 7.47 14.42
CA ALA A 163 10.08 8.88 14.49
C ALA A 163 10.92 9.12 15.75
N GLY A 164 12.21 9.38 15.59
CA GLY A 164 13.09 9.88 16.64
C GLY A 164 12.87 11.35 16.93
#